data_AF-A0A4R8B354-F1
#
_entry.id   AF-A0A4R8B354-F1
#
_cell.length_a   1.000
_cell.length_b   1.000
_cell.length_c   1.000
_cell.angle_alpha   90.00
_cell.angle_beta   90.00
_cell.angle_gamma   90.00
#
_symmetry.space_group_name_H-M   'P 1'
#
loop_
_entity.id
_entity.type
_entity.pdbx_description
1 polymer ?
#
loop_
_entity_poly.entity_id
_entity_poly.type
_entity_poly.pdbx_seq_one_letter_code
_entity_poly.pdbx_strand_id
1 'polypeptide(L)' 'MSTNTFTKETETKLNDFFTQRIDIEDMAKLIRQVNYTLALGLLKDEAITNLESNYYWLNELAEILNPYLDKE' A
#
# COMPACT_ATOMS: atom_id res chain seq x y z
N MET A 1 -0.93 -9.51 -17.13
CA MET A 1 -1.75 -9.05 -16.00
C MET A 1 -3.21 -9.13 -16.43
N SER A 2 -4.07 -9.74 -15.62
CA SER A 2 -5.51 -9.73 -15.85
C SER A 2 -6.03 -8.32 -15.59
N THR A 3 -6.78 -7.74 -16.51
CA THR A 3 -7.45 -6.45 -16.28
C THR A 3 -8.54 -6.67 -15.24
N ASN A 4 -8.47 -5.98 -14.10
CA ASN A 4 -9.53 -6.03 -13.09
C ASN A 4 -10.73 -5.23 -13.60
N THR A 5 -11.83 -5.91 -13.93
CA THR A 5 -13.10 -5.25 -14.24
C THR A 5 -13.88 -5.08 -12.94
N PHE A 6 -13.88 -3.86 -12.40
CA PHE A 6 -14.67 -3.54 -11.22
C PHE A 6 -16.12 -3.22 -11.60
N THR A 7 -17.04 -3.41 -10.65
CA THR A 7 -18.38 -2.84 -10.78
C THR A 7 -18.31 -1.33 -10.49
N LYS A 8 -19.26 -0.55 -11.03
CA LYS A 8 -19.35 0.90 -10.75
C LYS A 8 -19.45 1.22 -9.25
N GLU A 9 -20.14 0.36 -8.50
CA GLU A 9 -20.26 0.50 -7.05
C GLU A 9 -18.90 0.35 -6.37
N THR A 10 -18.10 -0.64 -6.76
CA THR A 10 -16.75 -0.85 -6.23
C THR A 10 -15.84 0.32 -6.58
N GLU A 11 -15.86 0.82 -7.82
CA GLU A 11 -15.08 2.01 -8.23
C GLU A 11 -15.42 3.23 -7.39
N THR A 12 -16.72 3.47 -7.15
CA THR A 12 -17.20 4.59 -6.33
C THR A 12 -16.66 4.47 -4.90
N LYS A 13 -16.78 3.30 -4.27
CA LYS A 13 -16.31 3.07 -2.90
C LYS A 13 -14.80 3.20 -2.77
N LEU A 14 -14.03 2.74 -3.76
CA LEU A 14 -12.58 2.92 -3.78
C LEU A 14 -12.23 4.40 -3.86
N ASN A 15 -12.88 5.14 -4.76
CA ASN A 15 -12.64 6.59 -4.88
C ASN A 15 -12.98 7.33 -3.58
N ASP A 16 -14.13 7.05 -2.98
CA ASP A 16 -14.52 7.66 -1.69
C ASP A 16 -13.53 7.32 -0.57
N PHE A 17 -13.03 6.09 -0.53
CA PHE A 17 -12.03 5.67 0.44
C PHE A 17 -10.74 6.49 0.31
N PHE A 18 -10.18 6.59 -0.89
CA PHE A 18 -8.92 7.28 -1.13
C PHE A 18 -9.02 8.81 -1.05
N THR A 19 -10.22 9.38 -1.17
CA THR A 19 -10.40 10.84 -1.21
C THR A 19 -11.04 11.44 0.04
N GLN A 20 -11.75 10.66 0.87
CA GLN A 20 -12.56 11.23 1.95
C GLN A 20 -12.30 10.63 3.34
N ARG A 21 -11.55 9.53 3.46
CA ARG A 21 -11.41 8.82 4.75
C ARG A 21 -10.18 9.22 5.56
N ILE A 22 -9.08 9.48 4.88
CA ILE A 22 -7.77 9.80 5.47
C ILE A 22 -7.02 10.65 4.46
N ASP A 23 -6.14 11.52 4.94
CA ASP A 23 -5.23 12.24 4.06
C ASP A 23 -4.37 11.24 3.27
N ILE A 24 -4.16 11.53 1.98
CA ILE A 24 -3.52 10.59 1.06
C ILE A 24 -2.03 10.39 1.40
N GLU A 25 -1.37 11.42 1.91
CA GLU A 25 0.03 11.35 2.33
C GLU A 25 0.16 10.59 3.64
N ASP A 26 -0.74 10.82 4.59
CA ASP A 26 -0.82 10.05 5.83
C ASP A 26 -1.08 8.56 5.56
N MET A 27 -1.98 8.25 4.62
CA MET A 27 -2.22 6.86 4.19
C MET A 27 -0.94 6.24 3.64
N ALA A 28 -0.23 6.96 2.77
CA ALA A 28 1.02 6.49 2.19
C ALA A 28 2.10 6.27 3.28
N LYS A 29 2.18 7.13 4.29
CA LYS A 29 3.09 7.00 5.44
C LYS A 29 2.75 5.75 6.26
N LEU A 30 1.48 5.50 6.54
CA LEU A 30 1.02 4.29 7.26
C LEU A 30 1.34 3.00 6.50
N ILE A 31 1.09 2.96 5.18
CA ILE A 31 1.40 1.78 4.35
C ILE A 31 2.90 1.48 4.40
N ARG A 32 3.76 2.50 4.30
CA ARG A 32 5.22 2.33 4.40
C ARG A 32 5.67 1.85 5.77
N GLN A 33 5.05 2.33 6.86
CA GLN A 33 5.34 1.84 8.21
C GLN A 33 5.02 0.35 8.36
N VAL A 34 3.90 -0.11 7.78
CA VAL A 34 3.55 -1.53 7.74
C VAL A 34 4.60 -2.30 6.94
N ASN A 35 4.96 -1.84 5.73
CA ASN A 35 5.99 -2.47 4.91
C ASN A 35 7.34 -2.57 5.62
N TYR A 36 7.79 -1.51 6.29
CA TYR A 36 9.03 -1.51 7.06
C TYR A 36 8.98 -2.53 8.20
N THR A 37 7.85 -2.63 8.90
CA THR A 37 7.66 -3.61 9.98
C THR A 37 7.70 -5.05 9.44
N LEU A 38 7.08 -5.30 8.29
CA LEU A 38 7.14 -6.60 7.62
C LEU A 38 8.58 -6.96 7.20
N ALA A 39 9.33 -5.99 6.64
CA ALA A 39 10.73 -6.18 6.28
C ALA A 39 11.61 -6.50 7.51
N LEU A 40 11.37 -5.82 8.64
CA LEU A 40 12.06 -6.13 9.89
C LEU A 40 11.74 -7.53 10.41
N GLY A 41 10.50 -8.00 10.24
CA GLY A 41 10.10 -9.37 10.60
C GLY A 41 10.83 -10.43 9.76
N LEU A 42 10.96 -10.20 8.45
CA LEU A 42 11.73 -11.05 7.53
C LEU A 42 13.21 -11.15 7.94
N LEU A 43 13.82 -10.02 8.31
CA LEU A 43 15.22 -9.98 8.75
C LEU A 43 15.46 -10.68 10.10
N LYS A 44 14.43 -10.80 10.93
CA LYS A 44 14.51 -11.42 12.27
C LYS A 44 14.25 -12.93 12.26
N ASP A 45 14.15 -13.55 11.09
CA ASP A 45 14.02 -15.00 10.90
C ASP A 45 12.73 -15.59 11.52
N GLU A 46 11.70 -14.75 11.69
CA GLU A 46 10.35 -15.24 11.91
C GLU A 46 9.86 -15.91 10.62
N ALA A 47 9.12 -17.01 10.73
CA ALA A 47 8.64 -17.89 9.65
C ALA A 47 7.65 -17.23 8.67
N ILE A 48 8.02 -16.05 8.17
CA ILE A 48 7.31 -15.19 7.27
C ILE A 48 7.84 -15.50 5.87
N THR A 49 7.54 -16.70 5.38
CA THR A 49 7.84 -17.05 4.00
C THR A 49 6.74 -16.47 3.10
N ASN A 50 7.10 -16.04 1.89
CA ASN A 50 6.15 -15.63 0.84
C ASN A 50 5.48 -14.24 0.99
N LEU A 51 6.16 -13.23 1.57
CA LEU A 51 5.67 -11.84 1.59
C LEU A 51 6.23 -10.93 0.49
N GLU A 52 7.14 -11.39 -0.38
CA GLU A 52 7.74 -10.54 -1.41
C GLU A 52 6.70 -9.84 -2.29
N SER A 53 5.66 -10.57 -2.72
CA SER A 53 4.57 -10.00 -3.52
C SER A 53 3.76 -8.97 -2.72
N ASN A 54 3.50 -9.22 -1.43
CA ASN A 54 2.77 -8.31 -0.55
C ASN A 54 3.55 -7.01 -0.33
N TYR A 55 4.86 -7.13 -0.08
CA TYR A 55 5.75 -5.99 0.09
C TYR A 55 5.76 -5.12 -1.17
N TYR A 56 5.90 -5.74 -2.34
CA TYR A 56 5.88 -5.07 -3.63
C TYR A 56 4.59 -4.26 -3.85
N TRP A 57 3.41 -4.88 -3.69
CA TRP A 57 2.14 -4.19 -3.95
C TRP A 57 1.84 -3.07 -2.95
N LEU A 58 2.17 -3.27 -1.67
CA LEU A 58 2.02 -2.21 -0.67
C LEU A 58 2.97 -1.04 -0.95
N ASN A 59 4.19 -1.32 -1.43
CA ASN A 59 5.14 -0.27 -1.77
C ASN A 59 4.68 0.50 -3.01
N GLU A 60 4.25 -0.21 -4.06
CA GLU A 60 3.70 0.40 -5.27
C GLU A 60 2.48 1.29 -4.94
N LEU A 61 1.56 0.82 -4.08
CA LEU A 61 0.43 1.62 -3.64
C LEU A 61 0.88 2.88 -2.88
N ALA A 62 1.84 2.76 -1.96
CA ALA A 62 2.35 3.92 -1.23
C ALA A 62 3.03 4.95 -2.16
N GLU A 63 3.73 4.50 -3.19
CA GLU A 63 4.33 5.36 -4.22
C GLU A 63 3.28 6.07 -5.06
N ILE A 64 2.18 5.41 -5.44
CA ILE A 64 1.06 6.04 -6.14
C ILE A 64 0.41 7.14 -5.28
N LEU A 65 0.22 6.87 -3.99
CA LEU A 65 -0.45 7.79 -3.06
C LEU A 65 0.42 8.98 -2.66
N ASN A 66 1.74 8.78 -2.53
CA ASN A 66 2.70 9.85 -2.28
C ASN A 66 4.01 9.58 -3.05
N PRO A 67 4.16 10.12 -4.28
CA PRO A 67 5.31 9.89 -5.14
C PRO A 67 6.59 10.62 -4.73
N TYR A 68 6.51 11.62 -3.85
CA TYR A 68 7.61 12.55 -3.57
C TYR A 68 8.09 12.52 -2.11
N LEU A 69 7.90 11.41 -1.41
CA LEU A 69 8.32 11.28 0.00
C LEU A 69 9.82 11.57 0.19
N ASP A 70 10.68 11.21 -0.77
CA ASP A 70 12.13 11.48 -0.70
C ASP A 70 12.49 12.97 -0.71
N LYS A 71 11.51 13.86 -0.89
CA LYS A 71 11.65 15.32 -0.93
C LYS A 71 11.01 16.03 0.27
N GLU A 72 10.38 15.30 1.19
CA GLU A 72 9.96 15.81 2.53
C GLU A 72 11.12 15.68 3.54
#